data_AF-A0A6P2B912-F1
#
_entry.id   AF-A0A6P2B912-F1
#
_cell.length_a   1.000
_cell.length_b   1.000
_cell.length_c   1.000
_cell.angle_alpha   90.00
_cell.angle_beta   90.00
_cell.angle_gamma   90.00
#
_symmetry.space_group_name_H-M   'P 1'
#
loop_
_entity.id
_entity.type
_entity.pdbx_description
1 polymer ?
#
loop_
_entity_poly.entity_id
_entity_poly.type
_entity_poly.pdbx_seq_one_letter_code
_entity_poly.pdbx_strand_id
1 'polypeptide(L)'
;MSEETRINKARERHQRRKRKRQSMAQAADNLRRRGTAGIGAGQMADWNGWRYVQIGASVIAGVLFMAVIVWAVGLFFDDDEARTPHNAIWLGADWTYEVHTDEQVGDLIDTLNRNRIGTVYARVSELNYDGTWTGRADGLNRFTEVESALTAFTSQFKTLAPQTRLYGTVFFRVDIGQDDGYRLDNPSIQALVADFSAEVVNDLGFDGVLLVVEPLWNESSPDMLDLLRLVRERIGASASLAVAVPPDWTPEDVNVPQTGLIAAGTVLDEGFKQRLALVGVDEIVVQAYNSYLNRADDYAAWMAYQVESYARAIGELGLSTRVLIGIPAYPSDLPAHDEFIEDISNALEGVRRGLAASGEAGEVIRGVAIYTERGMDDDAWDAYRRGWLNRD
;
A
#
# COMPACT_ATOMS: atom_id res chain seq x y z
N MET A 1 -46.65 -5.29 94.10
CA MET A 1 -46.05 -6.45 93.41
C MET A 1 -44.54 -6.28 93.47
N SER A 2 -43.87 -7.08 94.31
CA SER A 2 -42.51 -6.83 94.82
C SER A 2 -41.42 -6.95 93.75
N GLU A 3 -40.33 -6.23 93.98
CA GLU A 3 -39.16 -6.11 93.11
C GLU A 3 -38.44 -7.45 92.84
N GLU A 4 -38.64 -8.43 93.72
CA GLU A 4 -38.21 -9.83 93.53
C GLU A 4 -38.90 -10.53 92.35
N THR A 5 -40.12 -10.13 91.96
CA THR A 5 -40.83 -10.77 90.83
C THR A 5 -40.32 -10.28 89.47
N ARG A 6 -39.66 -9.11 89.41
CA ARG A 6 -39.10 -8.55 88.17
C ARG A 6 -37.70 -9.11 87.85
N ILE A 7 -36.89 -9.39 88.86
CA ILE A 7 -35.55 -9.98 88.69
C ILE A 7 -35.64 -11.44 88.18
N ASN A 8 -36.69 -12.17 88.56
CA ASN A 8 -36.90 -13.55 88.14
C ASN A 8 -37.22 -13.69 86.63
N LYS A 9 -38.03 -12.79 86.06
CA LYS A 9 -38.37 -12.79 84.62
C LYS A 9 -37.19 -12.41 83.71
N ALA A 10 -36.24 -11.59 84.19
CA ALA A 10 -35.06 -11.22 83.44
C ALA A 10 -34.04 -12.37 83.35
N ARG A 11 -33.82 -13.10 84.46
CA ARG A 11 -32.98 -14.31 84.50
C ARG A 11 -33.55 -15.43 83.61
N GLU A 12 -34.87 -15.59 83.59
CA GLU A 12 -35.55 -16.61 82.78
C GLU A 12 -35.38 -16.38 81.26
N ARG A 13 -35.42 -15.11 80.82
CA ARG A 13 -35.16 -14.73 79.41
C ARG A 13 -33.72 -14.97 79.00
N HIS A 14 -32.76 -14.74 79.90
CA HIS A 14 -31.34 -14.97 79.63
C HIS A 14 -31.00 -16.46 79.55
N GLN A 15 -31.60 -17.29 80.41
CA GLN A 15 -31.45 -18.75 80.35
C GLN A 15 -32.13 -19.36 79.11
N ARG A 16 -33.29 -18.84 78.68
CA ARG A 16 -33.92 -19.26 77.41
C ARG A 16 -33.04 -18.94 76.19
N ARG A 17 -32.39 -17.77 76.14
CA ARG A 17 -31.46 -17.43 75.05
C ARG A 17 -30.20 -18.29 75.05
N LYS A 18 -29.67 -18.65 76.22
CA LYS A 18 -28.49 -19.54 76.34
C LYS A 18 -28.80 -20.98 75.93
N ARG A 19 -29.97 -21.51 76.33
CA ARG A 19 -30.45 -22.84 75.89
C ARG A 19 -30.71 -22.90 74.37
N LYS A 20 -31.28 -21.83 73.78
CA LYS A 20 -31.54 -21.77 72.33
C LYS A 20 -30.24 -21.70 71.50
N ARG A 21 -29.20 -21.01 72.01
CA ARG A 21 -27.86 -21.00 71.39
C ARG A 21 -27.14 -22.36 71.51
N GLN A 22 -27.24 -23.04 72.65
CA GLN A 22 -26.68 -24.39 72.82
C GLN A 22 -27.39 -25.44 71.96
N SER A 23 -28.72 -25.36 71.81
CA SER A 23 -29.46 -26.28 70.92
C SER A 23 -29.17 -26.04 69.43
N MET A 24 -28.92 -24.80 69.02
CA MET A 24 -28.53 -24.51 67.62
C MET A 24 -27.09 -24.90 67.32
N ALA A 25 -26.17 -24.78 68.29
CA ALA A 25 -24.80 -25.28 68.15
C ALA A 25 -24.75 -26.81 68.07
N GLN A 26 -25.53 -27.53 68.88
CA GLN A 26 -25.65 -29.00 68.78
C GLN A 26 -26.37 -29.47 67.50
N ALA A 27 -27.33 -28.70 66.97
CA ALA A 27 -27.97 -29.00 65.69
C ALA A 27 -27.03 -28.80 64.49
N ALA A 28 -26.17 -27.77 64.53
CA ALA A 28 -25.16 -27.53 63.50
C ALA A 28 -24.04 -28.59 63.51
N ASP A 29 -23.64 -29.09 64.69
CA ASP A 29 -22.62 -30.12 64.83
C ASP A 29 -23.15 -31.52 64.44
N ASN A 30 -24.45 -31.79 64.69
CA ASN A 30 -25.12 -33.02 64.23
C ASN A 30 -25.39 -33.04 62.72
N LEU A 31 -25.52 -31.88 62.06
CA LEU A 31 -25.60 -31.78 60.60
C LEU A 31 -24.23 -31.98 59.93
N ARG A 32 -23.14 -31.55 60.59
CA ARG A 32 -21.77 -31.80 60.09
C ARG A 32 -21.31 -33.25 60.28
N ARG A 33 -21.80 -33.98 61.27
CA ARG A 33 -21.44 -35.39 61.52
C ARG A 33 -22.31 -36.45 60.84
N ARG A 34 -23.40 -36.05 60.15
CA ARG A 34 -24.30 -36.98 59.43
C ARG A 34 -24.07 -37.06 57.91
N GLY A 35 -22.99 -36.47 57.40
CA GLY A 35 -22.63 -36.51 55.98
C GLY A 35 -21.56 -37.52 55.57
N THR A 36 -21.11 -38.43 56.46
CA THR A 36 -20.09 -39.44 56.13
C THR A 36 -20.34 -40.75 56.86
N ALA A 37 -21.26 -41.56 56.33
CA ALA A 37 -21.34 -42.99 56.60
C ALA A 37 -21.68 -43.67 55.27
N GLY A 38 -20.67 -44.29 54.66
CA GLY A 38 -20.71 -44.83 53.32
C GLY A 38 -21.61 -46.06 53.18
N ILE A 39 -22.26 -46.14 52.03
CA ILE A 39 -22.66 -47.39 51.39
C ILE A 39 -21.82 -47.45 50.11
N GLY A 40 -21.00 -48.50 50.00
CA GLY A 40 -20.11 -48.71 48.88
C GLY A 40 -20.89 -48.94 47.58
N ALA A 41 -20.54 -48.19 46.56
CA ALA A 41 -20.87 -48.47 45.18
C ALA A 41 -19.70 -48.00 44.31
N GLY A 42 -18.99 -48.97 43.72
CA GLY A 42 -18.16 -48.82 42.52
C GLY A 42 -16.94 -47.91 42.61
N GLN A 43 -15.75 -48.50 42.46
CA GLN A 43 -14.63 -47.79 41.84
C GLN A 43 -15.09 -47.24 40.48
N MET A 44 -15.48 -45.97 40.42
CA MET A 44 -15.37 -45.18 39.20
C MET A 44 -14.22 -44.23 39.44
N ALA A 45 -13.22 -44.36 38.57
CA ALA A 45 -12.00 -43.58 38.56
C ALA A 45 -12.31 -42.10 38.76
N ASP A 46 -11.55 -41.45 39.63
CA ASP A 46 -11.59 -40.01 39.86
C ASP A 46 -11.21 -39.32 38.55
N TRP A 47 -12.20 -39.09 37.69
CA TRP A 47 -11.97 -38.53 36.37
C TRP A 47 -11.75 -37.04 36.55
N ASN A 48 -10.48 -36.68 36.66
CA ASN A 48 -9.93 -35.32 36.53
C ASN A 48 -10.36 -34.61 35.22
N GLY A 49 -11.16 -35.29 34.38
CA GLY A 49 -11.79 -34.86 33.14
C GLY A 49 -12.61 -33.58 33.26
N TRP A 50 -13.19 -33.22 34.41
CA TRP A 50 -13.95 -31.96 34.51
C TRP A 50 -13.09 -30.71 34.27
N ARG A 51 -11.83 -30.77 34.72
CA ARG A 51 -10.84 -29.71 34.48
C ARG A 51 -10.39 -29.70 33.02
N TYR A 52 -10.25 -30.88 32.40
CA TYR A 52 -9.96 -31.00 30.96
C TYR A 52 -11.14 -30.59 30.07
N VAL A 53 -12.39 -30.80 30.51
CA VAL A 53 -13.60 -30.35 29.83
C VAL A 53 -13.73 -28.83 29.92
N GLN A 54 -13.41 -28.22 31.06
CA GLN A 54 -13.39 -26.75 31.21
C GLN A 54 -12.25 -26.09 30.43
N ILE A 55 -11.07 -26.72 30.39
CA ILE A 55 -9.95 -26.25 29.55
C ILE A 55 -10.31 -26.43 28.07
N GLY A 56 -10.86 -27.57 27.68
CA GLY A 56 -11.32 -27.84 26.31
C GLY A 56 -12.41 -26.87 25.85
N ALA A 57 -13.40 -26.59 26.70
CA ALA A 57 -14.45 -25.61 26.41
C ALA A 57 -13.91 -24.18 26.27
N SER A 58 -12.95 -23.79 27.11
CA SER A 58 -12.29 -22.47 27.02
C SER A 58 -11.44 -22.35 25.74
N VAL A 59 -10.73 -23.41 25.35
CA VAL A 59 -9.96 -23.45 24.11
C VAL A 59 -10.89 -23.37 22.90
N ILE A 60 -11.98 -24.13 22.88
CA ILE A 60 -12.98 -24.07 21.81
C ILE A 60 -13.61 -22.69 21.72
N ALA A 61 -13.99 -22.08 22.84
CA ALA A 61 -14.53 -20.73 22.87
C ALA A 61 -13.50 -19.69 22.38
N GLY A 62 -12.23 -19.84 22.74
CA GLY A 62 -11.14 -18.98 22.26
C GLY A 62 -10.91 -19.12 20.75
N VAL A 63 -10.94 -20.36 20.22
CA VAL A 63 -10.82 -20.62 18.77
C VAL A 63 -12.02 -20.07 18.01
N LEU A 64 -13.24 -20.24 18.53
CA LEU A 64 -14.44 -19.66 17.92
C LEU A 64 -14.42 -18.14 17.97
N PHE A 65 -13.97 -17.55 19.07
CA PHE A 65 -13.81 -16.11 19.20
C PHE A 65 -12.75 -15.58 18.22
N MET A 66 -11.61 -16.27 18.08
CA MET A 66 -10.60 -15.97 17.06
C MET A 66 -11.16 -16.12 15.64
N ALA A 67 -11.93 -17.17 15.35
CA ALA A 67 -12.56 -17.36 14.05
C ALA A 67 -13.59 -16.26 13.74
N VAL A 68 -14.35 -15.81 14.74
CA VAL A 68 -15.28 -14.68 14.62
C VAL A 68 -14.53 -13.37 14.45
N ILE A 69 -13.40 -13.16 15.12
CA ILE A 69 -12.53 -12.01 14.91
C ILE A 69 -11.95 -12.05 13.50
N VAL A 70 -11.36 -13.16 13.06
CA VAL A 70 -10.80 -13.33 11.71
C VAL A 70 -11.88 -13.12 10.64
N TRP A 71 -13.09 -13.65 10.87
CA TRP A 71 -14.23 -13.45 9.99
C TRP A 71 -14.73 -12.00 9.99
N ALA A 72 -14.86 -11.36 11.16
CA ALA A 72 -15.26 -9.96 11.29
C ALA A 72 -14.20 -9.02 10.69
N VAL A 73 -12.92 -9.29 10.94
CA VAL A 73 -11.78 -8.59 10.36
C VAL A 73 -11.77 -8.79 8.84
N GLY A 74 -12.05 -9.99 8.34
CA GLY A 74 -12.24 -10.26 6.91
C GLY A 74 -13.50 -9.65 6.28
N LEU A 75 -14.44 -9.13 7.10
CA LEU A 75 -15.56 -8.31 6.63
C LEU A 75 -15.24 -6.80 6.63
N PHE A 76 -14.18 -6.38 7.33
CA PHE A 76 -13.72 -4.99 7.40
C PHE A 76 -12.46 -4.71 6.56
N PHE A 77 -11.67 -5.74 6.24
CA PHE A 77 -10.74 -5.69 5.11
C PHE A 77 -11.55 -5.92 3.84
N ASP A 78 -12.11 -4.83 3.34
CA ASP A 78 -12.86 -4.81 2.10
C ASP A 78 -12.02 -5.36 0.93
N ASP A 79 -12.70 -6.14 0.09
CA ASP A 79 -12.26 -6.73 -1.17
C ASP A 79 -11.92 -5.66 -2.25
N ASP A 80 -11.68 -4.40 -1.87
CA ASP A 80 -11.38 -3.28 -2.76
C ASP A 80 -10.09 -3.52 -3.54
N GLU A 81 -9.11 -4.21 -2.94
CA GLU A 81 -7.89 -4.64 -3.63
C GLU A 81 -8.15 -5.66 -4.74
N ALA A 82 -9.17 -6.50 -4.62
CA ALA A 82 -9.53 -7.50 -5.63
C ALA A 82 -10.39 -6.91 -6.76
N ARG A 83 -11.06 -5.77 -6.52
CA ARG A 83 -11.99 -5.14 -7.46
C ARG A 83 -11.34 -4.07 -8.34
N THR A 84 -10.39 -3.30 -7.81
CA THR A 84 -9.72 -2.24 -8.58
C THR A 84 -8.63 -2.86 -9.47
N PRO A 85 -8.74 -2.74 -10.81
CA PRO A 85 -7.67 -3.18 -11.70
C PRO A 85 -6.33 -2.54 -11.34
N HIS A 86 -5.25 -3.30 -11.36
CA HIS A 86 -3.93 -2.81 -10.94
C HIS A 86 -3.21 -1.96 -12.00
N ASN A 87 -3.77 -1.83 -13.20
CA ASN A 87 -3.12 -1.03 -14.24
C ASN A 87 -3.29 0.45 -13.95
N ALA A 88 -2.29 1.22 -14.34
CA ALA A 88 -2.23 2.64 -14.07
C ALA A 88 -2.04 3.48 -15.33
N ILE A 89 -2.28 4.78 -15.22
CA ILE A 89 -1.99 5.78 -16.25
C ILE A 89 -1.52 7.08 -15.62
N TRP A 90 -0.60 7.79 -16.27
CA TRP A 90 -0.25 9.16 -15.91
C TRP A 90 -1.18 10.17 -16.60
N LEU A 91 -1.72 11.09 -15.82
CA LEU A 91 -2.44 12.26 -16.32
C LEU A 91 -1.58 13.50 -16.13
N GLY A 92 -1.36 14.22 -17.23
CA GLY A 92 -0.54 15.43 -17.25
C GLY A 92 -1.24 16.67 -16.72
N ALA A 93 -0.51 17.78 -16.79
CA ALA A 93 -0.99 19.13 -16.43
C ALA A 93 -2.28 19.53 -17.16
N ASP A 94 -2.48 19.04 -18.38
CA ASP A 94 -3.65 19.33 -19.21
C ASP A 94 -4.94 18.89 -18.50
N TRP A 95 -4.87 17.86 -17.65
CA TRP A 95 -6.00 17.40 -16.83
C TRP A 95 -6.06 18.10 -15.47
N THR A 96 -4.92 18.37 -14.84
CA THR A 96 -4.89 18.76 -13.42
C THR A 96 -4.78 20.27 -13.17
N TYR A 97 -4.30 21.05 -14.14
CA TYR A 97 -4.15 22.51 -14.01
C TYR A 97 -5.20 23.31 -14.76
N GLU A 98 -6.13 22.62 -15.40
CA GLU A 98 -7.25 23.22 -16.11
C GLU A 98 -8.56 22.70 -15.51
N VAL A 99 -9.60 23.52 -15.60
CA VAL A 99 -10.93 23.13 -15.13
C VAL A 99 -11.64 22.40 -16.26
N HIS A 100 -12.08 21.18 -15.98
CA HIS A 100 -12.83 20.33 -16.90
C HIS A 100 -14.29 20.22 -16.48
N THR A 101 -15.16 20.02 -17.47
CA THR A 101 -16.58 19.73 -17.22
C THR A 101 -16.79 18.30 -16.71
N ASP A 102 -17.91 18.06 -16.02
CA ASP A 102 -18.27 16.72 -15.54
C ASP A 102 -18.36 15.70 -16.69
N GLU A 103 -18.76 16.15 -17.89
CA GLU A 103 -18.81 15.31 -19.09
C GLU A 103 -17.41 14.87 -19.52
N GLN A 104 -16.45 15.79 -19.61
CA GLN A 104 -15.06 15.46 -19.98
C GLN A 104 -14.41 14.51 -18.98
N VAL A 105 -14.59 14.73 -17.68
CA VAL A 105 -14.05 13.82 -16.65
C VAL A 105 -14.79 12.49 -16.64
N GLY A 106 -16.11 12.49 -16.91
CA GLY A 106 -16.90 11.28 -17.11
C GLY A 106 -16.40 10.43 -18.27
N ASP A 107 -16.12 11.04 -19.43
CA ASP A 107 -15.60 10.36 -20.63
C ASP A 107 -14.21 9.75 -20.39
N LEU A 108 -13.35 10.47 -19.65
CA LEU A 108 -12.08 9.94 -19.18
C LEU A 108 -12.29 8.70 -18.31
N ILE A 109 -13.14 8.79 -17.28
CA ILE A 109 -13.42 7.69 -16.35
C ILE A 109 -14.00 6.48 -17.09
N ASP A 110 -14.91 6.68 -18.03
CA ASP A 110 -15.46 5.60 -18.85
C ASP A 110 -14.38 4.94 -19.71
N THR A 111 -13.42 5.71 -20.20
CA THR A 111 -12.25 5.19 -20.92
C THR A 111 -11.34 4.38 -20.00
N LEU A 112 -11.04 4.87 -18.79
CA LEU A 112 -10.25 4.14 -17.80
C LEU A 112 -10.92 2.82 -17.40
N ASN A 113 -12.23 2.86 -17.11
CA ASN A 113 -13.01 1.67 -16.74
C ASN A 113 -13.05 0.62 -17.84
N ARG A 114 -13.33 1.02 -19.09
CA ARG A 114 -13.35 0.11 -20.26
C ARG A 114 -12.00 -0.59 -20.45
N ASN A 115 -10.91 0.12 -20.19
CA ASN A 115 -9.54 -0.37 -20.33
C ASN A 115 -8.96 -0.95 -19.03
N ARG A 116 -9.77 -1.17 -17.99
CA ARG A 116 -9.31 -1.75 -16.72
C ARG A 116 -8.09 -1.01 -16.15
N ILE A 117 -8.14 0.32 -16.16
CA ILE A 117 -7.22 1.19 -15.44
C ILE A 117 -7.88 1.55 -14.11
N GLY A 118 -7.27 1.14 -13.00
CA GLY A 118 -7.80 1.37 -11.65
C GLY A 118 -6.93 2.29 -10.79
N THR A 119 -5.80 2.74 -11.33
CA THR A 119 -4.91 3.71 -10.68
C THR A 119 -4.63 4.87 -11.64
N VAL A 120 -4.67 6.09 -11.12
CA VAL A 120 -4.29 7.31 -11.85
C VAL A 120 -3.16 8.01 -11.10
N TYR A 121 -2.09 8.31 -11.82
CA TYR A 121 -0.99 9.16 -11.35
C TYR A 121 -1.18 10.56 -11.95
N ALA A 122 -1.86 11.43 -11.21
CA ALA A 122 -2.22 12.77 -11.67
C ALA A 122 -1.16 13.80 -11.27
N ARG A 123 -0.72 14.62 -12.23
CA ARG A 123 0.32 15.62 -12.01
C ARG A 123 -0.08 16.64 -10.94
N VAL A 124 0.69 16.75 -9.87
CA VAL A 124 0.49 17.80 -8.85
C VAL A 124 1.52 18.91 -8.99
N SER A 125 2.80 18.60 -8.80
CA SER A 125 3.83 19.65 -8.71
C SER A 125 5.25 19.07 -8.85
N GLU A 126 6.20 19.98 -9.04
CA GLU A 126 7.63 19.72 -9.05
C GLU A 126 8.36 20.69 -8.11
N LEU A 127 9.31 20.16 -7.34
CA LEU A 127 10.13 20.95 -6.43
C LEU A 127 11.24 21.67 -7.19
N ASN A 128 11.15 23.00 -7.23
CA ASN A 128 12.20 23.85 -7.76
C ASN A 128 13.46 23.83 -6.89
N TYR A 129 14.55 24.32 -7.49
CA TYR A 129 15.82 24.52 -6.81
C TYR A 129 15.78 25.63 -5.75
N ASP A 130 14.88 26.61 -5.89
CA ASP A 130 14.64 27.66 -4.89
C ASP A 130 13.80 27.20 -3.68
N GLY A 131 13.41 25.92 -3.64
CA GLY A 131 12.61 25.35 -2.55
C GLY A 131 11.11 25.64 -2.66
N THR A 132 10.63 26.02 -3.85
CA THR A 132 9.21 26.24 -4.10
C THR A 132 8.59 25.18 -4.99
N TRP A 133 7.27 25.08 -4.95
CA TRP A 133 6.49 24.14 -5.76
C TRP A 133 5.91 24.85 -6.98
N THR A 134 6.00 24.20 -8.15
CA THR A 134 5.48 24.71 -9.43
C THR A 134 4.24 23.96 -9.89
N GLY A 135 3.51 24.51 -10.85
CA GLY A 135 2.59 23.69 -11.64
C GLY A 135 3.25 23.26 -12.96
N ARG A 136 3.54 24.21 -13.83
CA ARG A 136 3.97 24.03 -15.21
C ARG A 136 5.44 23.62 -15.32
N ALA A 137 5.71 22.88 -16.39
CA ALA A 137 7.03 22.36 -16.72
C ALA A 137 8.08 23.45 -17.05
N ASP A 138 7.66 24.69 -17.32
CA ASP A 138 8.57 25.83 -17.51
C ASP A 138 9.14 26.38 -16.18
N GLY A 139 8.60 25.91 -15.04
CA GLY A 139 9.01 26.31 -13.70
C GLY A 139 8.67 27.76 -13.32
N LEU A 140 7.88 28.45 -14.16
CA LEU A 140 7.61 29.89 -14.00
C LEU A 140 6.42 30.19 -13.11
N ASN A 141 5.48 29.26 -12.99
CA ASN A 141 4.31 29.42 -12.13
C ASN A 141 4.54 28.82 -10.74
N ARG A 142 3.77 29.29 -9.77
CA ARG A 142 3.73 28.72 -8.41
C ARG A 142 2.59 27.72 -8.29
N PHE A 143 2.73 26.76 -7.38
CA PHE A 143 1.69 25.79 -7.03
C PHE A 143 0.34 26.46 -6.69
N THR A 144 0.38 27.59 -5.96
CA THR A 144 -0.82 28.36 -5.59
C THR A 144 -1.63 28.86 -6.79
N GLU A 145 -1.05 28.95 -7.98
CA GLU A 145 -1.76 29.35 -9.20
C GLU A 145 -2.62 28.21 -9.77
N VAL A 146 -2.28 26.95 -9.48
CA VAL A 146 -2.95 25.75 -10.00
C VAL A 146 -3.71 24.96 -8.95
N GLU A 147 -3.49 25.25 -7.66
CA GLU A 147 -4.11 24.58 -6.51
C GLU A 147 -5.64 24.49 -6.60
N SER A 148 -6.30 25.57 -7.06
CA SER A 148 -7.76 25.58 -7.22
C SER A 148 -8.27 24.62 -8.31
N ALA A 149 -7.53 24.51 -9.42
CA ALA A 149 -7.87 23.57 -10.50
C ALA A 149 -7.63 22.12 -10.07
N LEU A 150 -6.51 21.87 -9.36
CA LEU A 150 -6.20 20.58 -8.75
C LEU A 150 -7.29 20.12 -7.78
N THR A 151 -7.70 21.01 -6.88
CA THR A 151 -8.76 20.70 -5.90
C THR A 151 -10.09 20.38 -6.60
N ALA A 152 -10.42 21.14 -7.64
CA ALA A 152 -11.62 20.87 -8.45
C ALA A 152 -11.54 19.51 -9.15
N PHE A 153 -10.42 19.22 -9.81
CA PHE A 153 -10.17 17.93 -10.47
C PHE A 153 -10.29 16.76 -9.49
N THR A 154 -9.58 16.82 -8.35
CA THR A 154 -9.60 15.73 -7.36
C THR A 154 -10.99 15.52 -6.78
N SER A 155 -11.70 16.60 -6.42
CA SER A 155 -13.07 16.50 -5.90
C SER A 155 -14.04 15.87 -6.91
N GLN A 156 -13.96 16.32 -8.17
CA GLN A 156 -14.77 15.81 -9.27
C GLN A 156 -14.46 14.35 -9.57
N PHE A 157 -13.18 14.01 -9.71
CA PHE A 157 -12.71 12.65 -10.00
C PHE A 157 -13.12 11.67 -8.89
N LYS A 158 -12.93 12.03 -7.61
CA LYS A 158 -13.34 11.17 -6.48
C LYS A 158 -14.86 11.00 -6.39
N THR A 159 -15.64 11.98 -6.85
CA THR A 159 -17.10 11.87 -6.91
C THR A 159 -17.54 10.89 -8.01
N LEU A 160 -16.93 10.98 -9.18
CA LEU A 160 -17.31 10.20 -10.36
C LEU A 160 -16.70 8.79 -10.38
N ALA A 161 -15.50 8.60 -9.82
CA ALA A 161 -14.76 7.34 -9.80
C ALA A 161 -14.21 7.00 -8.40
N PRO A 162 -15.08 6.83 -7.37
CA PRO A 162 -14.63 6.59 -5.99
C PRO A 162 -13.78 5.32 -5.80
N GLN A 163 -13.88 4.37 -6.73
CA GLN A 163 -13.18 3.08 -6.71
C GLN A 163 -11.80 3.10 -7.40
N THR A 164 -11.48 4.19 -8.11
CA THR A 164 -10.17 4.38 -8.76
C THR A 164 -9.22 5.03 -7.77
N ARG A 165 -8.02 4.47 -7.61
CA ARG A 165 -6.98 5.05 -6.76
C ARG A 165 -6.38 6.26 -7.47
N LEU A 166 -6.43 7.42 -6.82
CA LEU A 166 -5.90 8.66 -7.34
C LEU A 166 -4.66 9.08 -6.53
N TYR A 167 -3.48 8.94 -7.14
CA TYR A 167 -2.21 9.38 -6.58
C TYR A 167 -1.82 10.74 -7.14
N GLY A 168 -1.39 11.63 -6.27
CA GLY A 168 -0.78 12.89 -6.68
C GLY A 168 0.71 12.68 -6.96
N THR A 169 1.17 13.01 -8.17
CA THR A 169 2.60 12.87 -8.50
C THR A 169 3.40 14.08 -8.06
N VAL A 170 4.42 13.85 -7.23
CA VAL A 170 5.32 14.88 -6.69
C VAL A 170 6.71 14.64 -7.28
N PHE A 171 7.17 15.56 -8.12
CA PHE A 171 8.48 15.47 -8.76
C PHE A 171 9.55 16.14 -7.91
N PHE A 172 10.70 15.49 -7.77
CA PHE A 172 11.86 16.01 -7.07
C PHE A 172 13.15 15.71 -7.84
N ARG A 173 13.73 16.75 -8.44
CA ARG A 173 15.05 16.68 -9.06
C ARG A 173 16.15 16.81 -8.01
N VAL A 174 16.96 15.76 -7.88
CA VAL A 174 17.98 15.64 -6.83
C VAL A 174 19.32 16.28 -7.22
N ASP A 175 19.58 16.49 -8.51
CA ASP A 175 20.76 17.16 -9.03
C ASP A 175 20.41 18.36 -9.91
N ILE A 176 21.37 19.29 -10.07
CA ILE A 176 21.20 20.54 -10.85
C ILE A 176 22.25 20.72 -11.94
N GLY A 177 22.98 19.65 -12.26
CA GLY A 177 24.22 19.75 -13.03
C GLY A 177 25.45 19.81 -12.12
N GLN A 178 26.62 19.99 -12.74
CA GLN A 178 27.92 19.72 -12.10
C GLN A 178 28.25 20.62 -10.89
N ASP A 179 27.63 21.81 -10.77
CA ASP A 179 28.06 22.84 -9.83
C ASP A 179 27.16 23.04 -8.61
N ASP A 180 25.88 22.64 -8.68
CA ASP A 180 24.90 22.99 -7.63
C ASP A 180 24.49 21.80 -6.74
N GLY A 181 25.07 20.62 -6.96
CA GLY A 181 25.14 19.53 -5.99
C GLY A 181 23.89 18.64 -5.84
N TYR A 182 24.11 17.51 -5.19
CA TYR A 182 23.09 16.53 -4.80
C TYR A 182 22.28 17.07 -3.60
N ARG A 183 20.95 16.94 -3.65
CA ARG A 183 20.01 17.55 -2.68
C ARG A 183 19.20 16.55 -1.86
N LEU A 184 19.22 15.27 -2.22
CA LEU A 184 18.40 14.25 -1.54
C LEU A 184 18.93 13.93 -0.13
N ASP A 185 20.21 14.20 0.15
CA ASP A 185 20.83 14.10 1.49
C ASP A 185 20.46 15.26 2.43
N ASN A 186 19.81 16.32 1.93
CA ASN A 186 19.49 17.49 2.73
C ASN A 186 18.19 17.29 3.53
N PRO A 187 18.22 17.20 4.87
CA PRO A 187 17.03 16.92 5.68
C PRO A 187 15.95 18.00 5.58
N SER A 188 16.32 19.24 5.27
CA SER A 188 15.35 20.33 5.10
C SER A 188 14.57 20.19 3.78
N ILE A 189 15.24 19.69 2.74
CA ILE A 189 14.59 19.38 1.46
C ILE A 189 13.72 18.14 1.60
N GLN A 190 14.19 17.11 2.29
CA GLN A 190 13.37 15.93 2.59
C GLN A 190 12.10 16.31 3.36
N ALA A 191 12.21 17.18 4.38
CA ALA A 191 11.06 17.68 5.12
C ALA A 191 10.08 18.45 4.23
N LEU A 192 10.59 19.30 3.32
CA LEU A 192 9.76 20.03 2.38
C LEU A 192 8.96 19.09 1.46
N VAL A 193 9.58 18.04 0.93
CA VAL A 193 8.90 17.02 0.10
C VAL A 193 7.86 16.25 0.91
N ALA A 194 8.19 15.88 2.14
CA ALA A 194 7.29 15.12 3.01
C ALA A 194 6.08 15.95 3.49
N ASP A 195 6.29 17.21 3.85
CA ASP A 195 5.23 18.12 4.26
C ASP A 195 4.29 18.43 3.08
N PHE A 196 4.83 18.67 1.88
CA PHE A 196 4.01 18.85 0.69
C PHE A 196 3.26 17.56 0.31
N SER A 197 3.88 16.39 0.45
CA SER A 197 3.18 15.11 0.24
C SER A 197 1.98 14.94 1.18
N ALA A 198 2.08 15.43 2.42
CA ALA A 198 0.95 15.45 3.34
C ALA A 198 -0.13 16.44 2.94
N GLU A 199 0.22 17.60 2.39
CA GLU A 199 -0.76 18.56 1.82
C GLU A 199 -1.53 17.91 0.64
N VAL A 200 -0.82 17.20 -0.24
CA VAL A 200 -1.43 16.47 -1.36
C VAL A 200 -2.50 15.47 -0.89
N VAL A 201 -2.25 14.75 0.19
CA VAL A 201 -3.22 13.78 0.70
C VAL A 201 -4.32 14.46 1.53
N ASN A 202 -3.93 15.25 2.53
CA ASN A 202 -4.84 15.73 3.57
C ASN A 202 -5.70 16.92 3.12
N ASP A 203 -5.14 17.78 2.26
CA ASP A 203 -5.78 19.04 1.88
C ASP A 203 -6.34 18.98 0.45
N LEU A 204 -5.62 18.35 -0.48
CA LEU A 204 -6.07 18.20 -1.87
C LEU A 204 -6.95 16.96 -2.12
N GLY A 205 -7.00 16.01 -1.18
CA GLY A 205 -7.93 14.87 -1.20
C GLY A 205 -7.51 13.68 -2.07
N PHE A 206 -6.21 13.55 -2.40
CA PHE A 206 -5.67 12.38 -3.08
C PHE A 206 -5.63 11.16 -2.14
N ASP A 207 -5.71 9.95 -2.72
CA ASP A 207 -5.61 8.69 -1.95
C ASP A 207 -4.17 8.39 -1.49
N GLY A 208 -3.19 9.03 -2.14
CA GLY A 208 -1.77 8.84 -1.88
C GLY A 208 -0.88 9.70 -2.75
N VAL A 209 0.43 9.49 -2.64
CA VAL A 209 1.45 10.18 -3.45
C VAL A 209 2.30 9.20 -4.23
N LEU A 210 2.61 9.56 -5.48
CA LEU A 210 3.68 8.93 -6.25
C LEU A 210 4.87 9.90 -6.24
N LEU A 211 5.95 9.52 -5.56
CA LEU A 211 7.19 10.27 -5.61
C LEU A 211 7.96 9.93 -6.88
N VAL A 212 8.27 10.95 -7.68
CA VAL A 212 9.15 10.84 -8.85
C VAL A 212 10.44 11.56 -8.51
N VAL A 213 11.42 10.79 -8.03
CA VAL A 213 12.73 11.30 -7.59
C VAL A 213 13.75 10.96 -8.67
N GLU A 214 14.40 11.96 -9.24
CA GLU A 214 15.29 11.77 -10.38
C GLU A 214 16.51 12.71 -10.36
N PRO A 215 17.67 12.25 -10.83
CA PRO A 215 18.04 10.85 -11.08
C PRO A 215 18.15 10.05 -9.77
N LEU A 216 18.10 8.71 -9.87
CA LEU A 216 18.36 7.81 -8.75
C LEU A 216 19.48 6.84 -9.10
N TRP A 217 20.44 6.73 -8.18
CA TRP A 217 21.59 5.83 -8.29
C TRP A 217 21.71 4.95 -7.05
N ASN A 218 22.54 3.91 -7.10
CA ASN A 218 22.73 3.02 -5.93
C ASN A 218 23.26 3.77 -4.71
N GLU A 219 24.06 4.83 -4.91
CA GLU A 219 24.58 5.64 -3.81
C GLU A 219 23.47 6.49 -3.14
N SER A 220 22.38 6.77 -3.87
CA SER A 220 21.22 7.50 -3.34
C SER A 220 20.35 6.67 -2.40
N SER A 221 20.63 5.38 -2.25
CA SER A 221 19.76 4.45 -1.50
C SER A 221 19.50 4.88 -0.05
N PRO A 222 20.48 5.28 0.77
CA PRO A 222 20.22 5.71 2.14
C PRO A 222 19.27 6.91 2.20
N ASP A 223 19.55 7.94 1.40
CA ASP A 223 18.80 9.19 1.43
C ASP A 223 17.38 9.02 0.88
N MET A 224 17.22 8.18 -0.15
CA MET A 224 15.90 7.82 -0.68
C MET A 224 15.04 7.12 0.37
N LEU A 225 15.64 6.21 1.14
CA LEU A 225 14.91 5.50 2.20
C LEU A 225 14.54 6.44 3.35
N ASP A 226 15.39 7.41 3.68
CA ASP A 226 15.08 8.43 4.69
C ASP A 226 13.94 9.34 4.25
N LEU A 227 13.94 9.79 2.99
CA LEU A 227 12.82 10.52 2.40
C LEU A 227 11.52 9.71 2.47
N LEU A 228 11.53 8.44 2.04
CA LEU A 228 10.34 7.59 2.03
C LEU A 228 9.78 7.36 3.44
N ARG A 229 10.63 7.16 4.45
CA ARG A 229 10.18 7.06 5.85
C ARG A 229 9.51 8.35 6.31
N LEU A 230 10.12 9.49 6.00
CA LEU A 230 9.60 10.79 6.41
C LEU A 230 8.27 11.10 5.72
N VAL A 231 8.16 10.81 4.42
CA VAL A 231 6.90 10.94 3.67
C VAL A 231 5.84 10.03 4.27
N ARG A 232 6.15 8.75 4.54
CA ARG A 232 5.23 7.81 5.20
C ARG A 232 4.75 8.32 6.56
N GLU A 233 5.65 8.89 7.36
CA GLU A 233 5.31 9.50 8.66
C GLU A 233 4.33 10.66 8.48
N ARG A 234 4.53 11.51 7.47
CA ARG A 234 3.73 12.73 7.23
C ARG A 234 2.36 12.45 6.61
N ILE A 235 2.27 11.55 5.64
CA ILE A 235 0.99 11.18 4.99
C ILE A 235 0.16 10.21 5.84
N GLY A 236 0.79 9.52 6.79
CA GLY A 236 0.15 8.53 7.66
C GLY A 236 0.09 7.12 7.07
N ALA A 237 -0.28 6.17 7.91
CA ALA A 237 -0.30 4.74 7.56
C ALA A 237 -1.49 4.31 6.68
N SER A 238 -2.54 5.14 6.59
CA SER A 238 -3.74 4.84 5.79
C SER A 238 -3.67 5.36 4.36
N ALA A 239 -2.82 6.36 4.10
CA ALA A 239 -2.62 6.90 2.76
C ALA A 239 -1.70 5.99 1.95
N SER A 240 -1.80 6.01 0.62
CA SER A 240 -0.92 5.20 -0.23
C SER A 240 0.39 5.93 -0.53
N LEU A 241 1.51 5.19 -0.58
CA LEU A 241 2.82 5.68 -0.97
C LEU A 241 3.35 4.85 -2.14
N ALA A 242 3.52 5.50 -3.28
CA ALA A 242 4.15 4.92 -4.46
C ALA A 242 5.48 5.64 -4.76
N VAL A 243 6.37 4.94 -5.44
CA VAL A 243 7.65 5.50 -5.91
C VAL A 243 7.89 5.13 -7.36
N ALA A 244 8.24 6.11 -8.19
CA ALA A 244 8.76 5.88 -9.53
C ALA A 244 10.26 5.67 -9.46
N VAL A 245 10.76 4.63 -10.13
CA VAL A 245 12.18 4.29 -10.18
C VAL A 245 12.65 4.25 -11.63
N PRO A 246 13.93 4.58 -11.88
CA PRO A 246 14.50 4.41 -13.21
C PRO A 246 14.47 2.95 -13.64
N PRO A 247 14.51 2.68 -14.94
CA PRO A 247 14.78 1.35 -15.43
C PRO A 247 16.25 0.99 -15.18
N ASP A 248 16.53 -0.30 -15.23
CA ASP A 248 17.90 -0.80 -15.31
C ASP A 248 18.43 -0.56 -16.74
N TRP A 249 19.03 0.61 -16.98
CA TRP A 249 19.42 1.04 -18.33
C TRP A 249 20.54 0.21 -18.95
N THR A 250 21.58 -0.13 -18.17
CA THR A 250 22.74 -0.91 -18.66
C THR A 250 22.90 -2.24 -17.92
N PRO A 251 22.02 -3.23 -18.16
CA PRO A 251 22.14 -4.57 -17.59
C PRO A 251 23.51 -5.20 -17.84
N GLU A 252 24.09 -5.86 -16.84
CA GLU A 252 25.37 -6.57 -17.00
C GLU A 252 25.23 -7.93 -17.70
N ASP A 253 24.00 -8.40 -17.92
CA ASP A 253 23.75 -9.65 -18.65
C ASP A 253 24.09 -9.48 -20.13
N VAL A 254 25.01 -10.33 -20.60
CA VAL A 254 25.53 -10.32 -21.98
C VAL A 254 24.46 -10.52 -23.05
N ASN A 255 23.27 -11.02 -22.70
CA ASN A 255 22.19 -11.30 -23.63
C ASN A 255 21.11 -10.20 -23.66
N VAL A 256 21.22 -9.18 -22.82
CA VAL A 256 20.26 -8.07 -22.80
C VAL A 256 20.80 -6.92 -23.65
N PRO A 257 20.06 -6.49 -24.68
CA PRO A 257 20.46 -5.35 -25.50
C PRO A 257 20.60 -4.09 -24.65
N GLN A 258 21.65 -3.31 -24.92
CA GLN A 258 21.93 -2.05 -24.24
C GLN A 258 22.46 -1.02 -25.22
N THR A 259 22.20 0.25 -24.92
CA THR A 259 22.76 1.38 -25.67
C THR A 259 24.21 1.66 -25.26
N GLY A 260 25.02 2.17 -26.18
CA GLY A 260 26.34 2.73 -25.87
C GLY A 260 26.30 4.19 -25.41
N LEU A 261 25.11 4.80 -25.35
CA LEU A 261 24.92 6.22 -25.01
C LEU A 261 24.72 6.49 -23.52
N ILE A 262 24.42 5.45 -22.74
CA ILE A 262 24.26 5.54 -21.28
C ILE A 262 25.49 4.94 -20.61
N ALA A 263 25.93 5.57 -19.52
CA ALA A 263 27.06 5.08 -18.73
C ALA A 263 26.76 3.69 -18.14
N ALA A 264 27.79 2.83 -18.11
CA ALA A 264 27.69 1.55 -17.44
C ALA A 264 27.44 1.71 -15.93
N GLY A 265 26.76 0.74 -15.32
CA GLY A 265 26.43 0.75 -13.89
C GLY A 265 25.14 1.51 -13.56
N THR A 266 24.31 1.83 -14.54
CA THR A 266 23.01 2.52 -14.36
C THR A 266 21.87 1.52 -14.09
N VAL A 267 22.17 0.49 -13.29
CA VAL A 267 21.26 -0.56 -12.83
C VAL A 267 21.06 -0.40 -11.34
N LEU A 268 19.82 -0.43 -10.88
CA LEU A 268 19.57 -0.44 -9.44
C LEU A 268 19.87 -1.84 -8.90
N ASP A 269 20.71 -1.91 -7.88
CA ASP A 269 21.08 -3.19 -7.28
C ASP A 269 19.88 -3.85 -6.60
N GLU A 270 19.93 -5.18 -6.51
CA GLU A 270 18.86 -5.99 -5.91
C GLU A 270 18.55 -5.55 -4.47
N GLY A 271 19.59 -5.22 -3.71
CA GLY A 271 19.43 -4.76 -2.33
C GLY A 271 18.69 -3.43 -2.24
N PHE A 272 18.89 -2.50 -3.19
CA PHE A 272 18.18 -1.23 -3.23
C PHE A 272 16.70 -1.48 -3.58
N LYS A 273 16.41 -2.29 -4.60
CA LYS A 273 15.05 -2.70 -4.95
C LYS A 273 14.32 -3.33 -3.76
N GLN A 274 14.99 -4.23 -3.04
CA GLN A 274 14.45 -4.84 -1.82
C GLN A 274 14.22 -3.83 -0.69
N ARG A 275 15.17 -2.91 -0.45
CA ARG A 275 15.03 -1.88 0.58
C ARG A 275 13.87 -0.93 0.31
N LEU A 276 13.59 -0.61 -0.96
CA LEU A 276 12.40 0.17 -1.34
C LEU A 276 11.12 -0.54 -0.90
N ALA A 277 10.97 -1.83 -1.19
CA ALA A 277 9.82 -2.60 -0.74
C ALA A 277 9.74 -2.68 0.81
N LEU A 278 10.88 -2.90 1.48
CA LEU A 278 10.95 -3.05 2.93
C LEU A 278 10.65 -1.75 3.71
N VAL A 279 10.79 -0.57 3.11
CA VAL A 279 10.47 0.71 3.77
C VAL A 279 8.96 1.01 3.78
N GLY A 280 8.13 0.11 3.23
CA GLY A 280 6.68 0.20 3.30
C GLY A 280 6.07 1.09 2.22
N VAL A 281 6.66 1.08 1.02
CA VAL A 281 5.97 1.58 -0.18
C VAL A 281 4.94 0.55 -0.64
N ASP A 282 3.76 1.03 -1.03
CA ASP A 282 2.65 0.21 -1.50
C ASP A 282 2.86 -0.19 -2.97
N GLU A 283 3.56 0.65 -3.73
CA GLU A 283 3.73 0.50 -5.17
C GLU A 283 5.10 1.01 -5.64
N ILE A 284 5.78 0.21 -6.45
CA ILE A 284 7.00 0.59 -7.17
C ILE A 284 6.68 0.62 -8.65
N VAL A 285 6.97 1.74 -9.31
CA VAL A 285 6.65 1.95 -10.72
C VAL A 285 7.93 2.11 -11.51
N VAL A 286 8.25 1.11 -12.33
CA VAL A 286 9.49 1.07 -13.12
C VAL A 286 9.29 1.89 -14.38
N GLN A 287 10.02 2.98 -14.55
CA GLN A 287 9.90 3.88 -15.71
C GLN A 287 10.64 3.32 -16.94
N ALA A 288 10.16 2.19 -17.48
CA ALA A 288 10.82 1.42 -18.54
C ALA A 288 10.66 2.01 -19.95
N TYR A 289 11.17 3.24 -20.11
CA TYR A 289 11.23 4.01 -21.35
C TYR A 289 12.49 4.89 -21.34
N ASN A 290 12.75 5.62 -22.43
CA ASN A 290 14.01 6.31 -22.69
C ASN A 290 15.18 5.32 -22.74
N SER A 291 15.04 4.26 -23.54
CA SER A 291 15.98 3.14 -23.63
C SER A 291 17.18 3.44 -24.53
N TYR A 292 17.06 4.42 -25.42
CA TYR A 292 18.02 4.73 -26.49
C TYR A 292 18.29 3.54 -27.44
N LEU A 293 17.41 2.54 -27.46
CA LEU A 293 17.49 1.40 -28.36
C LEU A 293 16.87 1.78 -29.72
N ASN A 294 17.35 1.16 -30.79
CA ASN A 294 16.97 1.48 -32.17
C ASN A 294 16.28 0.32 -32.89
N ARG A 295 15.90 -0.72 -32.15
CA ARG A 295 15.29 -1.95 -32.67
C ARG A 295 14.17 -2.42 -31.74
N ALA A 296 12.99 -2.66 -32.29
CA ALA A 296 11.81 -3.10 -31.53
C ALA A 296 12.05 -4.41 -30.76
N ASP A 297 12.69 -5.41 -31.38
CA ASP A 297 13.03 -6.67 -30.72
C ASP A 297 13.99 -6.46 -29.54
N ASP A 298 14.93 -5.52 -29.68
CA ASP A 298 15.92 -5.23 -28.65
C ASP A 298 15.24 -4.54 -27.46
N TYR A 299 14.32 -3.61 -27.73
CA TYR A 299 13.49 -2.97 -26.72
C TYR A 299 12.60 -3.98 -25.99
N ALA A 300 11.94 -4.88 -26.71
CA ALA A 300 11.12 -5.93 -26.10
C ALA A 300 11.95 -6.88 -25.21
N ALA A 301 13.19 -7.21 -25.60
CA ALA A 301 14.10 -7.99 -24.76
C ALA A 301 14.56 -7.22 -23.52
N TRP A 302 14.87 -5.92 -23.66
CA TRP A 302 15.21 -5.06 -22.54
C TRP A 302 14.04 -4.86 -21.55
N MET A 303 12.81 -4.73 -22.06
CA MET A 303 11.58 -4.70 -21.26
C MET A 303 11.36 -6.00 -20.48
N ALA A 304 11.58 -7.16 -21.11
CA ALA A 304 11.50 -8.46 -20.43
C ALA A 304 12.49 -8.53 -19.26
N TYR A 305 13.71 -8.05 -19.46
CA TYR A 305 14.70 -7.94 -18.38
C TYR A 305 14.23 -7.07 -17.22
N GLN A 306 13.59 -5.92 -17.48
CA GLN A 306 13.05 -5.07 -16.40
C GLN A 306 12.07 -5.85 -15.52
N VAL A 307 11.16 -6.60 -16.16
CA VAL A 307 10.18 -7.43 -15.44
C VAL A 307 10.89 -8.48 -14.59
N GLU A 308 11.81 -9.25 -15.17
CA GLU A 308 12.53 -10.33 -14.48
C GLU A 308 13.40 -9.81 -13.32
N SER A 309 14.05 -8.65 -13.53
CA SER A 309 14.92 -8.01 -12.55
C SER A 309 14.15 -7.61 -11.29
N TYR A 310 13.03 -6.91 -11.45
CA TYR A 310 12.19 -6.50 -10.32
C TYR A 310 11.38 -7.65 -9.72
N ALA A 311 10.89 -8.57 -10.55
CA ALA A 311 10.18 -9.78 -10.09
C ALA A 311 11.06 -10.62 -9.17
N ARG A 312 12.29 -10.90 -9.57
CA ARG A 312 13.27 -11.64 -8.76
C ARG A 312 13.62 -10.88 -7.48
N ALA A 313 13.98 -9.60 -7.60
CA ALA A 313 14.43 -8.82 -6.44
C ALA A 313 13.36 -8.73 -5.34
N ILE A 314 12.10 -8.49 -5.71
CA ILE A 314 11.03 -8.18 -4.74
C ILE A 314 10.18 -9.41 -4.43
N GLY A 315 9.96 -10.31 -5.39
CA GLY A 315 9.13 -11.51 -5.21
C GLY A 315 9.61 -12.42 -4.08
N GLU A 316 10.93 -12.47 -3.84
CA GLU A 316 11.53 -13.24 -2.74
C GLU A 316 11.14 -12.74 -1.34
N LEU A 317 10.70 -11.48 -1.21
CA LEU A 317 10.38 -10.89 0.08
C LEU A 317 8.99 -11.29 0.60
N GLY A 318 8.08 -11.75 -0.27
CA GLY A 318 6.71 -12.12 0.11
C GLY A 318 5.91 -10.96 0.73
N LEU A 319 6.19 -9.72 0.32
CA LEU A 319 5.53 -8.50 0.80
C LEU A 319 4.31 -8.16 -0.06
N SER A 320 3.47 -7.24 0.44
CA SER A 320 2.31 -6.71 -0.30
C SER A 320 2.68 -5.62 -1.31
N THR A 321 3.94 -5.15 -1.34
CA THR A 321 4.39 -4.14 -2.31
C THR A 321 4.14 -4.64 -3.73
N ARG A 322 3.49 -3.81 -4.54
CA ARG A 322 3.12 -4.11 -5.92
C ARG A 322 4.13 -3.47 -6.85
N VAL A 323 4.49 -4.13 -7.93
CA VAL A 323 5.33 -3.56 -8.98
C VAL A 323 4.49 -3.36 -10.24
N LEU A 324 4.60 -2.18 -10.84
CA LEU A 324 4.05 -1.89 -12.16
C LEU A 324 5.19 -1.54 -13.12
N ILE A 325 5.06 -2.02 -14.35
CA ILE A 325 6.00 -1.71 -15.41
C ILE A 325 5.45 -0.57 -16.26
N GLY A 326 6.18 0.53 -16.31
CA GLY A 326 5.88 1.69 -17.15
C GLY A 326 5.96 1.31 -18.63
N ILE A 327 4.95 1.70 -19.40
CA ILE A 327 4.91 1.51 -20.85
C ILE A 327 4.73 2.88 -21.54
N PRO A 328 5.54 3.20 -22.56
CA PRO A 328 5.52 4.49 -23.21
C PRO A 328 4.34 4.66 -24.19
N ALA A 329 3.79 5.87 -24.18
CA ALA A 329 2.80 6.41 -25.10
C ALA A 329 3.02 7.92 -25.19
N TYR A 330 4.15 8.35 -25.75
CA TYR A 330 4.44 9.75 -26.01
C TYR A 330 5.24 9.89 -27.30
N PRO A 331 5.27 11.09 -27.92
CA PRO A 331 6.00 11.31 -29.16
C PRO A 331 7.51 11.15 -28.99
N SER A 332 8.19 10.85 -30.10
CA SER A 332 9.65 10.67 -30.13
C SER A 332 10.43 11.83 -29.49
N ASP A 333 11.42 11.50 -28.66
CA ASP A 333 12.42 12.41 -28.10
C ASP A 333 13.83 11.82 -28.36
N LEU A 334 14.26 11.91 -29.62
CA LEU A 334 15.48 11.26 -30.08
C LEU A 334 16.74 11.95 -29.52
N PRO A 335 17.77 11.17 -29.13
CA PRO A 335 17.89 9.73 -29.31
C PRO A 335 17.38 8.89 -28.12
N ALA A 336 16.80 9.52 -27.09
CA ALA A 336 16.40 8.83 -25.87
C ALA A 336 15.21 7.90 -26.08
N HIS A 337 14.22 8.36 -26.84
CA HIS A 337 12.97 7.66 -27.09
C HIS A 337 12.56 7.79 -28.56
N ASP A 338 12.30 6.66 -29.21
CA ASP A 338 11.76 6.57 -30.57
C ASP A 338 10.38 5.91 -30.50
N GLU A 339 9.31 6.64 -30.84
CA GLU A 339 7.93 6.16 -30.69
C GLU A 339 7.58 4.98 -31.62
N PHE A 340 8.44 4.65 -32.59
CA PHE A 340 8.30 3.48 -33.46
C PHE A 340 9.04 2.24 -32.93
N ILE A 341 9.87 2.41 -31.90
CA ILE A 341 10.62 1.34 -31.22
C ILE A 341 10.01 1.10 -29.84
N GLU A 342 9.85 2.18 -29.09
CA GLU A 342 9.28 2.25 -27.75
C GLU A 342 7.77 2.54 -27.83
N ASP A 343 7.01 1.62 -28.41
CA ASP A 343 5.55 1.70 -28.49
C ASP A 343 4.85 0.74 -27.53
N ILE A 344 3.53 0.93 -27.34
CA ILE A 344 2.68 0.09 -26.48
C ILE A 344 2.76 -1.40 -26.87
N SER A 345 2.82 -1.74 -28.15
CA SER A 345 2.82 -3.14 -28.60
C SER A 345 4.14 -3.84 -28.23
N ASN A 346 5.27 -3.22 -28.54
CA ASN A 346 6.60 -3.75 -28.25
C ASN A 346 6.86 -3.81 -26.74
N ALA A 347 6.40 -2.79 -26.00
CA ALA A 347 6.49 -2.76 -24.54
C ALA A 347 5.72 -3.92 -23.92
N LEU A 348 4.46 -4.14 -24.32
CA LEU A 348 3.61 -5.20 -23.80
C LEU A 348 4.08 -6.59 -24.21
N GLU A 349 4.66 -6.75 -25.40
CA GLU A 349 5.33 -7.99 -25.79
C GLU A 349 6.50 -8.31 -24.84
N GLY A 350 7.37 -7.33 -24.55
CA GLY A 350 8.46 -7.48 -23.59
C GLY A 350 7.98 -7.82 -22.19
N VAL A 351 6.97 -7.11 -21.67
CA VAL A 351 6.37 -7.39 -20.36
C VAL A 351 5.85 -8.83 -20.28
N ARG A 352 5.15 -9.31 -21.31
CA ARG A 352 4.65 -10.69 -21.35
C ARG A 352 5.75 -11.73 -21.39
N ARG A 353 6.81 -11.49 -22.17
CA ARG A 353 7.99 -12.36 -22.22
C ARG A 353 8.64 -12.45 -20.83
N GLY A 354 8.86 -11.32 -20.17
CA GLY A 354 9.46 -11.28 -18.82
C GLY A 354 8.58 -11.92 -17.74
N LEU A 355 7.26 -11.74 -17.79
CA LEU A 355 6.31 -12.42 -16.90
C LEU A 355 6.36 -13.94 -17.07
N ALA A 356 6.38 -14.42 -18.32
CA ALA A 356 6.48 -15.84 -18.61
C ALA A 356 7.81 -16.45 -18.13
N ALA A 357 8.91 -15.69 -18.21
CA ALA A 357 10.23 -16.11 -17.71
C ALA A 357 10.33 -16.08 -16.18
N SER A 358 9.61 -15.17 -15.51
CA SER A 358 9.69 -14.96 -14.05
C SER A 358 8.98 -16.03 -13.22
N GLY A 359 8.07 -16.83 -13.80
CA GLY A 359 7.31 -17.84 -13.07
C GLY A 359 6.55 -17.26 -11.88
N GLU A 360 6.61 -17.91 -10.72
CA GLU A 360 5.94 -17.45 -9.48
C GLU A 360 6.47 -16.09 -8.99
N ALA A 361 7.75 -15.77 -9.22
CA ALA A 361 8.28 -14.46 -8.83
C ALA A 361 7.59 -13.30 -9.59
N GLY A 362 6.99 -13.59 -10.74
CA GLY A 362 6.21 -12.63 -11.53
C GLY A 362 4.92 -12.16 -10.86
N GLU A 363 4.43 -12.83 -9.80
CA GLU A 363 3.18 -12.43 -9.11
C GLU A 363 3.25 -11.04 -8.47
N VAL A 364 4.46 -10.56 -8.15
CA VAL A 364 4.68 -9.20 -7.63
C VAL A 364 4.45 -8.11 -8.69
N ILE A 365 4.57 -8.49 -9.98
CA ILE A 365 4.30 -7.60 -11.11
C ILE A 365 2.78 -7.60 -11.35
N ARG A 366 2.09 -6.61 -10.81
CA ARG A 366 0.61 -6.61 -10.76
C ARG A 366 -0.04 -6.00 -11.99
N GLY A 367 0.69 -5.21 -12.76
CA GLY A 367 0.13 -4.45 -13.87
C GLY A 367 1.17 -3.69 -14.67
N VAL A 368 0.66 -2.92 -15.62
CA VAL A 368 1.43 -1.93 -16.39
C VAL A 368 0.93 -0.53 -16.08
N ALA A 369 1.80 0.45 -16.26
CA ALA A 369 1.50 1.85 -16.06
C ALA A 369 1.76 2.66 -17.33
N ILE A 370 0.72 3.21 -17.95
CA ILE A 370 0.83 3.92 -19.23
C ILE A 370 1.37 5.33 -19.00
N TYR A 371 2.55 5.62 -19.54
CA TYR A 371 3.16 6.94 -19.57
C TYR A 371 3.23 7.45 -21.01
N THR A 372 2.32 8.29 -21.48
CA THR A 372 1.30 9.03 -20.73
C THR A 372 0.01 9.12 -21.54
N GLU A 373 -1.09 9.53 -20.90
CA GLU A 373 -2.41 9.60 -21.53
C GLU A 373 -2.44 10.40 -22.84
N ARG A 374 -1.56 11.39 -23.00
CA ARG A 374 -1.47 12.23 -24.20
C ARG A 374 -1.21 11.43 -25.49
N GLY A 375 -0.49 10.31 -25.42
CA GLY A 375 -0.23 9.46 -26.59
C GLY A 375 -1.25 8.34 -26.78
N MET A 376 -2.31 8.28 -25.97
CA MET A 376 -3.30 7.21 -26.02
C MET A 376 -4.49 7.58 -26.92
N ASP A 377 -4.25 7.57 -28.23
CA ASP A 377 -5.31 7.61 -29.23
C ASP A 377 -6.07 6.27 -29.33
N ASP A 378 -7.06 6.21 -30.22
CA ASP A 378 -7.89 5.00 -30.41
C ASP A 378 -7.05 3.78 -30.80
N ASP A 379 -6.02 3.96 -31.63
CA ASP A 379 -5.13 2.89 -32.11
C ASP A 379 -4.22 2.38 -30.97
N ALA A 380 -3.68 3.28 -30.15
CA ALA A 380 -2.89 2.95 -28.97
C ALA A 380 -3.72 2.20 -27.91
N TRP A 381 -4.97 2.64 -27.69
CA TRP A 381 -5.90 1.93 -26.81
C TRP A 381 -6.26 0.54 -27.33
N ASP A 382 -6.44 0.41 -28.64
CA ASP A 382 -6.64 -0.86 -29.34
C ASP A 382 -5.45 -1.80 -29.16
N ALA A 383 -4.23 -1.28 -29.35
CA ALA A 383 -3.00 -2.01 -29.11
C ALA A 383 -2.90 -2.48 -27.65
N TYR A 384 -3.25 -1.61 -26.69
CA TYR A 384 -3.30 -1.97 -25.28
C TYR A 384 -4.32 -3.07 -24.98
N ARG A 385 -5.55 -2.99 -25.51
CA ARG A 385 -6.60 -4.00 -25.27
C ARG A 385 -6.18 -5.38 -25.80
N ARG A 386 -5.64 -5.43 -27.02
CA ARG A 386 -5.14 -6.68 -27.62
C ARG A 386 -3.89 -7.19 -26.90
N GLY A 387 -2.94 -6.28 -26.67
CA GLY A 387 -1.61 -6.53 -26.14
C GLY A 387 -1.54 -6.72 -24.63
N TRP A 388 -2.58 -6.38 -23.87
CA TRP A 388 -2.59 -6.56 -22.41
C TRP A 388 -3.83 -7.28 -21.92
N LEU A 389 -5.02 -6.79 -22.27
CA LEU A 389 -6.29 -7.33 -21.78
C LEU A 389 -6.76 -8.60 -22.48
N ASN A 390 -6.14 -8.96 -23.61
CA ASN A 390 -6.59 -10.02 -24.52
C ASN A 390 -8.04 -9.80 -25.00
N ARG A 391 -8.36 -8.56 -25.38
CA ARG A 391 -9.68 -8.16 -25.90
C ARG A 391 -9.53 -7.46 -27.24
N ASP A 392 -10.49 -7.69 -28.12
CA ASP A 392 -10.65 -6.95 -29.37
C ASP A 392 -11.38 -5.63 -29.13
#